data_AF-A0A251XMU5-F1
#
_entry.id   AF-A0A251XMU5-F1
#
_cell.length_a   1.000
_cell.length_b   1.000
_cell.length_c   1.000
_cell.angle_alpha   90.00
_cell.angle_beta   90.00
_cell.angle_gamma   90.00
#
_symmetry.space_group_name_H-M   'P 1'
#
loop_
_entity.id
_entity.type
_entity.pdbx_description
1 polymer ?
#
loop_
_entity_poly.entity_id
_entity_poly.type
_entity_poly.pdbx_seq_one_letter_code
_entity_poly.pdbx_strand_id
1 'polypeptide(L)'
;MAGGGSSATGTGSATGRTHDDRRRARDDRERDRDRRRRDASRRLDPDARRHPLHARVWAPATDEPVPALLEYLPYRLDDWTAPRDSERHPWYAAHGYASIRVDIRGTGSSDGLFVDEYSAQELDDGVAVIEWIAAQAWCTGAVGVFGISWGGFNGLQLAARAPEALKAVVTVCSTDDRFDNDVHYMGGAVLGIDMAAWGATMFAFNSRPPRPEVVGAGWVGRWRERLESNRPMTPTWLAHQERDDYWRHGSVCEDYSSIDAAVLAVGGWADPYRDAVLRLVENLPGPAKGIVGPWSHQYPDRGLAPGPSIGFLQETLRWWDRWLKGVDTGVEADPALRAFLSDSEPPATSYPSAPGAGSPRSRGRRPSPSPRSPCCRSPRSTGRPPRATPSWSARPSAPGSTPAASSRSATRPTCHRTSARRTASPSASTCCSTSRSTCSATCSSTSRSRATCRTRTSWCGSATSRPTGRPPS
;
A
#
# COMPACT_ATOMS: atom_id res chain seq x y z
N MET A 1 2.27 53.88 69.97
CA MET A 1 1.57 55.12 69.57
C MET A 1 0.73 54.82 68.33
N ALA A 2 -0.56 55.19 68.38
CA ALA A 2 -1.56 55.40 67.30
C ALA A 2 -1.57 54.42 66.10
N GLY A 3 -2.60 53.62 65.81
CA GLY A 3 -4.06 53.88 65.81
C GLY A 3 -4.40 54.83 64.65
N GLY A 4 -5.30 54.59 63.68
CA GLY A 4 -6.33 53.58 63.40
C GLY A 4 -7.44 54.25 62.56
N GLY A 5 -8.09 53.52 61.63
CA GLY A 5 -9.38 53.88 60.96
C GLY A 5 -9.28 54.43 59.53
N SER A 6 -9.65 53.72 58.43
CA SER A 6 -10.99 53.26 57.95
C SER A 6 -11.84 54.42 57.39
N SER A 7 -12.54 54.44 56.24
CA SER A 7 -13.13 53.49 55.25
C SER A 7 -13.45 54.30 53.96
N ALA A 8 -13.74 53.77 52.74
CA ALA A 8 -14.96 53.06 52.38
C ALA A 8 -14.95 52.45 50.94
N THR A 9 -15.35 51.16 50.88
CA THR A 9 -16.33 50.47 50.00
C THR A 9 -16.33 50.61 48.46
N GLY A 10 -16.17 49.45 47.80
CA GLY A 10 -16.75 49.13 46.50
C GLY A 10 -16.87 47.59 46.34
N THR A 11 -18.09 47.07 46.37
CA THR A 11 -18.46 45.65 46.33
C THR A 11 -18.53 45.12 44.90
N GLY A 12 -18.06 43.88 44.66
CA GLY A 12 -18.20 43.16 43.39
C GLY A 12 -18.15 41.65 43.61
N SER A 13 -19.29 40.98 43.44
CA SER A 13 -19.54 39.58 43.81
C SER A 13 -18.87 38.59 42.85
N ALA A 14 -18.19 37.57 43.38
CA ALA A 14 -17.74 36.40 42.62
C ALA A 14 -18.75 35.26 42.81
N THR A 15 -19.57 35.01 41.78
CA THR A 15 -20.52 33.89 41.71
C THR A 15 -19.79 32.55 41.67
N GLY A 16 -20.12 31.68 42.63
CA GLY A 16 -19.63 30.31 42.69
C GLY A 16 -20.19 29.44 41.55
N ARG A 17 -19.31 28.78 40.80
CA ARG A 17 -19.70 27.73 39.86
C ARG A 17 -20.31 26.56 40.62
N THR A 18 -21.52 26.15 40.19
CA THR A 18 -22.30 25.08 40.82
C THR A 18 -21.59 23.73 40.69
N HIS A 19 -21.96 22.78 41.56
CA HIS A 19 -21.38 21.44 41.56
C HIS A 19 -21.56 20.72 40.21
N ASP A 20 -22.63 21.03 39.48
CA ASP A 20 -22.97 20.41 38.20
C ASP A 20 -22.07 20.91 37.05
N ASP A 21 -21.70 22.20 37.08
CA ASP A 21 -20.73 22.78 36.13
C ASP A 21 -19.33 22.17 36.28
N ARG A 22 -18.94 21.85 37.52
CA ARG A 22 -17.65 21.19 37.80
C ARG A 22 -17.66 19.74 37.32
N ARG A 23 -18.81 19.06 37.37
CA ARG A 23 -18.98 17.68 36.92
C ARG A 23 -18.94 17.60 35.39
N ARG A 24 -19.70 18.46 34.69
CA ARG A 24 -19.63 18.59 33.21
C ARG A 24 -18.24 18.97 32.73
N ALA A 25 -17.59 19.95 33.37
CA ALA A 25 -16.22 20.33 33.02
C ALA A 25 -15.18 19.22 33.29
N ARG A 26 -15.45 18.30 34.23
CA ARG A 26 -14.60 17.13 34.47
C ARG A 26 -14.83 16.07 33.39
N ASP A 27 -16.09 15.77 33.09
CA ASP A 27 -16.47 14.79 32.05
C ASP A 27 -15.99 15.24 30.66
N ASP A 28 -16.02 16.55 30.37
CA ASP A 28 -15.52 17.10 29.10
C ASP A 28 -13.99 17.10 29.03
N ARG A 29 -13.28 17.31 30.14
CA ARG A 29 -11.83 17.13 30.21
C ARG A 29 -11.42 15.68 30.10
N GLU A 30 -12.24 14.77 30.62
CA GLU A 30 -12.03 13.32 30.54
C GLU A 30 -12.28 12.82 29.12
N ARG A 31 -13.34 13.31 28.45
CA ARG A 31 -13.58 13.09 27.02
C ARG A 31 -12.49 13.69 26.12
N ASP A 32 -11.96 14.88 26.44
CA ASP A 32 -10.86 15.49 25.69
C ASP A 32 -9.53 14.74 25.92
N ARG A 33 -9.28 14.25 27.13
CA ARG A 33 -8.14 13.36 27.43
C ARG A 33 -8.27 12.02 26.71
N ASP A 34 -9.46 11.43 26.66
CA ASP A 34 -9.72 10.18 25.94
C ASP A 34 -9.57 10.36 24.43
N ARG A 35 -10.02 11.49 23.88
CA ARG A 35 -9.76 11.86 22.48
C ARG A 35 -8.27 12.02 22.19
N ARG A 36 -7.53 12.72 23.06
CA ARG A 36 -6.07 12.90 22.94
C ARG A 36 -5.29 11.59 23.10
N ARG A 37 -5.82 10.62 23.87
CA ARG A 37 -5.23 9.27 24.00
C ARG A 37 -5.53 8.39 22.78
N ARG A 38 -6.72 8.52 22.18
CA ARG A 38 -7.15 7.71 21.02
C ARG A 38 -6.60 8.18 19.67
N ASP A 39 -6.17 9.44 19.54
CA ASP A 39 -5.62 10.02 18.30
C ASP A 39 -4.31 10.78 18.54
N ALA A 40 -3.37 10.17 19.26
CA ALA A 40 -2.08 10.78 19.56
C ALA A 40 -1.12 10.68 18.35
N SER A 41 -1.13 11.69 17.48
CA SER A 41 -0.02 11.90 16.55
C SER A 41 1.22 12.37 17.32
N ARG A 42 2.37 11.75 17.09
CA ARG A 42 3.65 12.05 17.76
C ARG A 42 4.74 12.25 16.73
N ARG A 43 5.68 13.14 17.03
CA ARG A 43 6.97 13.22 16.33
C ARG A 43 7.95 12.28 17.02
N LEU A 44 8.50 11.33 16.28
CA LEU A 44 9.56 10.44 16.71
C LEU A 44 10.91 11.08 16.39
N ASP A 45 11.79 11.06 17.37
CA ASP A 45 13.18 11.49 17.23
C ASP A 45 14.09 10.29 17.55
N PRO A 46 14.31 9.38 16.58
CA PRO A 46 15.06 8.15 16.81
C PRO A 46 16.57 8.38 17.03
N ASP A 47 17.07 9.58 16.73
CA ASP A 47 18.45 9.99 17.03
C ASP A 47 18.44 11.51 17.22
N ALA A 48 18.80 11.99 18.43
CA ALA A 48 18.71 13.39 18.89
C ALA A 48 19.48 14.43 18.05
N ARG A 49 19.98 14.04 16.87
CA ARG A 49 20.69 14.84 15.88
C ARG A 49 20.02 14.87 14.48
N ARG A 50 18.84 14.28 14.24
CA ARG A 50 18.23 14.26 12.87
C ARG A 50 16.71 14.49 12.82
N HIS A 51 16.26 14.85 11.62
CA HIS A 51 14.90 15.29 11.28
C HIS A 51 13.79 14.38 11.89
N PRO A 52 12.86 14.93 12.69
CA PRO A 52 11.77 14.16 13.29
C PRO A 52 10.86 13.47 12.27
N LEU A 53 10.51 12.21 12.52
CA LEU A 53 9.52 11.48 11.74
C LEU A 53 8.13 11.61 12.37
N HIS A 54 7.10 11.65 11.54
CA HIS A 54 5.72 11.77 11.99
C HIS A 54 5.08 10.39 12.12
N ALA A 55 4.49 10.15 13.28
CA ALA A 55 3.89 8.88 13.63
C ALA A 55 2.51 9.05 14.25
N ARG A 56 1.69 8.00 14.17
CA ARG A 56 0.49 7.84 14.98
C ARG A 56 0.54 6.50 15.70
N VAL A 57 0.15 6.51 16.97
CA VAL A 57 0.16 5.34 17.84
C VAL A 57 -1.26 5.05 18.31
N TRP A 58 -1.73 3.84 18.04
CA TRP A 58 -2.94 3.26 18.62
C TRP A 58 -2.51 2.21 19.64
N ALA A 59 -2.78 2.46 20.91
CA ALA A 59 -2.38 1.57 21.99
C ALA A 59 -3.59 1.07 22.79
N PRO A 60 -3.55 -0.18 23.31
CA PRO A 60 -4.53 -0.67 24.27
C PRO A 60 -4.57 0.21 25.52
N ALA A 61 -5.74 0.28 26.16
CA ALA A 61 -5.88 0.90 27.47
C ALA A 61 -5.40 -0.08 28.56
N THR A 62 -4.09 -0.14 28.78
CA THR A 62 -3.43 -1.00 29.78
C THR A 62 -2.20 -0.28 30.35
N ASP A 63 -1.82 -0.65 31.57
CA ASP A 63 -0.57 -0.20 32.20
C ASP A 63 0.59 -1.20 31.98
N GLU A 64 0.28 -2.41 31.49
CA GLU A 64 1.26 -3.44 31.16
C GLU A 64 1.95 -3.15 29.81
N PRO A 65 3.27 -3.40 29.68
CA PRO A 65 3.94 -3.34 28.38
C PRO A 65 3.33 -4.31 27.38
N VAL A 66 3.19 -3.87 26.13
CA VAL A 66 2.63 -4.66 25.02
C VAL A 66 3.58 -4.74 23.83
N PRO A 67 3.55 -5.80 23.02
CA PRO A 67 4.29 -5.83 21.77
C PRO A 67 3.80 -4.75 20.79
N ALA A 68 4.66 -4.34 19.88
CA ALA A 68 4.35 -3.29 18.90
C ALA A 68 4.24 -3.82 17.47
N LEU A 69 3.38 -3.20 16.67
CA LEU A 69 3.25 -3.45 15.23
C LEU A 69 3.51 -2.16 14.46
N LEU A 70 4.45 -2.18 13.53
CA LEU A 70 4.86 -1.01 12.74
C LEU A 70 4.43 -1.14 11.27
N GLU A 71 3.77 -0.10 10.74
CA GLU A 71 3.62 0.14 9.30
C GLU A 71 4.39 1.43 8.94
N TYR A 72 5.47 1.29 8.17
CA TYR A 72 6.40 2.35 7.82
C TYR A 72 6.38 2.55 6.30
N LEU A 73 5.85 3.66 5.78
CA LEU A 73 5.65 3.85 4.33
C LEU A 73 5.34 5.33 3.97
N PRO A 74 5.45 5.75 2.69
CA PRO A 74 5.35 7.16 2.29
C PRO A 74 3.93 7.69 2.05
N TYR A 75 2.90 6.88 2.26
CA TYR A 75 1.55 7.14 1.75
C TYR A 75 0.68 8.03 2.66
N ARG A 76 1.29 9.05 3.27
CA ARG A 76 0.60 10.16 3.94
C ARG A 76 -0.41 9.70 5.01
N LEU A 77 0.13 9.42 6.19
CA LEU A 77 -0.58 9.09 7.43
C LEU A 77 -1.83 9.93 7.70
N ASP A 78 -1.78 11.23 7.41
CA ASP A 78 -2.82 12.19 7.82
C ASP A 78 -3.94 12.40 6.77
N ASP A 79 -3.83 11.84 5.57
CA ASP A 79 -4.88 11.97 4.55
C ASP A 79 -5.17 10.68 3.76
N TRP A 80 -4.25 10.21 2.93
CA TRP A 80 -4.54 9.19 1.92
C TRP A 80 -4.79 7.83 2.56
N THR A 81 -3.87 7.36 3.40
CA THR A 81 -4.08 6.09 4.12
C THR A 81 -4.91 6.24 5.38
N ALA A 82 -5.24 7.46 5.82
CA ALA A 82 -5.94 7.69 7.09
C ALA A 82 -7.24 6.88 7.26
N PRO A 83 -8.13 6.72 6.25
CA PRO A 83 -9.32 5.88 6.39
C PRO A 83 -8.98 4.40 6.62
N ARG A 84 -8.05 3.85 5.83
CA ARG A 84 -7.58 2.46 5.94
C ARG A 84 -6.90 2.20 7.29
N ASP A 85 -6.06 3.14 7.71
CA ASP A 85 -5.28 3.04 8.94
C ASP A 85 -6.21 3.07 10.16
N SER A 86 -7.29 3.87 10.09
CA SER A 86 -8.32 3.96 11.14
C SER A 86 -9.20 2.70 11.28
N GLU A 87 -9.19 1.79 10.31
CA GLU A 87 -9.87 0.49 10.40
C GLU A 87 -8.97 -0.55 11.09
N ARG A 88 -7.70 -0.63 10.68
CA ARG A 88 -6.79 -1.73 11.04
C ARG A 88 -6.02 -1.50 12.34
N HIS A 89 -5.39 -0.34 12.52
CA HIS A 89 -4.56 -0.11 13.69
C HIS A 89 -5.35 -0.16 15.01
N PRO A 90 -6.57 0.43 15.10
CA PRO A 90 -7.41 0.27 16.29
C PRO A 90 -7.82 -1.19 16.56
N TRP A 91 -8.00 -1.99 15.51
CA TRP A 91 -8.31 -3.41 15.68
C TRP A 91 -7.15 -4.14 16.38
N TYR A 92 -5.91 -3.96 15.94
CA TYR A 92 -4.76 -4.54 16.64
C TYR A 92 -4.58 -3.99 18.06
N ALA A 93 -4.83 -2.69 18.25
CA ALA A 93 -4.81 -2.07 19.58
C ALA A 93 -5.81 -2.73 20.54
N ALA A 94 -7.02 -3.02 20.06
CA ALA A 94 -8.02 -3.74 20.84
C ALA A 94 -7.61 -5.19 21.18
N HIS A 95 -6.64 -5.77 20.46
CA HIS A 95 -6.10 -7.13 20.69
C HIS A 95 -4.73 -7.12 21.41
N GLY A 96 -4.40 -6.03 22.10
CA GLY A 96 -3.24 -5.97 22.98
C GLY A 96 -1.91 -5.70 22.27
N TYR A 97 -1.92 -4.88 21.22
CA TYR A 97 -0.72 -4.42 20.51
C TYR A 97 -0.63 -2.89 20.47
N ALA A 98 0.54 -2.31 20.67
CA ALA A 98 0.78 -0.93 20.26
C ALA A 98 0.95 -0.89 18.73
N SER A 99 -0.08 -0.51 17.99
CA SER A 99 -0.02 -0.42 16.53
C SER A 99 0.39 1.00 16.10
N ILE A 100 1.37 1.11 15.22
CA ILE A 100 2.10 2.34 14.94
C ILE A 100 2.23 2.51 13.43
N ARG A 101 1.91 3.71 12.96
CA ARG A 101 2.05 4.10 11.55
C ARG A 101 2.99 5.29 11.46
N VAL A 102 4.01 5.20 10.60
CA VAL A 102 5.07 6.22 10.48
C VAL A 102 5.26 6.63 9.02
N ASP A 103 5.12 7.92 8.71
CA ASP A 103 5.51 8.43 7.39
C ASP A 103 7.04 8.44 7.28
N ILE A 104 7.58 7.90 6.19
CA ILE A 104 9.03 7.88 5.98
C ILE A 104 9.57 9.31 5.80
N ARG A 105 10.89 9.47 5.96
CA ARG A 105 11.59 10.75 5.80
C ARG A 105 11.15 11.51 4.54
N GLY A 106 10.85 12.79 4.70
CA GLY A 106 10.46 13.70 3.62
C GLY A 106 9.06 13.50 3.04
N THR A 107 8.29 12.54 3.55
CA THR A 107 6.91 12.28 3.10
C THR A 107 5.90 12.66 4.18
N GLY A 108 4.65 12.90 3.75
CA GLY A 108 3.58 13.38 4.64
C GLY A 108 4.05 14.53 5.53
N SER A 109 3.90 14.36 6.84
CA SER A 109 4.31 15.36 7.84
C SER A 109 5.66 15.09 8.52
N SER A 110 6.39 14.06 8.09
CA SER A 110 7.77 13.74 8.56
C SER A 110 8.78 14.70 7.97
N ASP A 111 9.78 15.13 8.73
CA ASP A 111 10.80 16.08 8.26
C ASP A 111 11.83 15.43 7.32
N GLY A 112 12.74 16.24 6.78
CA GLY A 112 13.77 15.81 5.82
C GLY A 112 13.27 15.81 4.37
N LEU A 113 14.04 15.14 3.50
CA LEU A 113 13.80 15.04 2.06
C LEU A 113 13.64 13.58 1.65
N PHE A 114 12.69 13.33 0.75
CA PHE A 114 12.56 12.06 0.06
C PHE A 114 13.52 12.09 -1.13
N VAL A 115 14.48 11.17 -1.17
CA VAL A 115 15.53 11.13 -2.19
C VAL A 115 15.26 10.07 -3.24
N ASP A 116 14.87 8.87 -2.81
CA ASP A 116 14.58 7.72 -3.68
C ASP A 116 13.76 6.68 -2.91
N GLU A 117 13.24 5.69 -3.63
CA GLU A 117 12.53 4.55 -3.07
C GLU A 117 13.44 3.51 -2.43
N TYR A 118 13.15 3.17 -1.17
CA TYR A 118 13.88 2.20 -0.36
C TYR A 118 15.38 2.50 -0.29
N SER A 119 15.72 3.79 -0.20
CA SER A 119 17.10 4.23 -0.03
C SER A 119 17.71 3.66 1.25
N ALA A 120 19.04 3.55 1.31
CA ALA A 120 19.74 3.14 2.53
C ALA A 120 19.31 3.98 3.74
N GLN A 121 19.15 5.29 3.56
CA GLN A 121 18.68 6.19 4.62
C GLN A 121 17.25 5.86 5.10
N GLU A 122 16.34 5.47 4.21
CA GLU A 122 14.99 5.04 4.59
C GLU A 122 15.04 3.79 5.48
N LEU A 123 15.90 2.83 5.13
CA LEU A 123 16.05 1.58 5.86
C LEU A 123 16.75 1.81 7.21
N ASP A 124 17.78 2.64 7.26
CA ASP A 124 18.46 3.04 8.50
C ASP A 124 17.48 3.74 9.46
N ASP A 125 16.64 4.64 8.92
CA ASP A 125 15.58 5.29 9.69
C ASP A 125 14.56 4.28 10.23
N GLY A 126 14.17 3.29 9.42
CA GLY A 126 13.24 2.24 9.83
C GLY A 126 13.80 1.35 10.93
N VAL A 127 15.09 0.98 10.86
CA VAL A 127 15.79 0.26 11.94
C VAL A 127 15.79 1.08 13.22
N ALA A 128 16.17 2.36 13.13
CA ALA A 128 16.18 3.25 14.29
C ALA A 128 14.78 3.46 14.90
N VAL A 129 13.72 3.47 14.09
CA VAL A 129 12.33 3.49 14.57
C VAL A 129 11.98 2.20 15.30
N ILE A 130 12.37 1.03 14.78
CA ILE A 130 12.15 -0.27 15.44
C ILE A 130 12.85 -0.30 16.81
N GLU A 131 14.11 0.10 16.88
CA GLU A 131 14.89 0.15 18.12
C GLU A 131 14.29 1.16 19.12
N TRP A 132 13.89 2.35 18.63
CA TRP A 132 13.23 3.35 19.46
C TRP A 132 11.92 2.81 20.06
N ILE A 133 11.10 2.13 19.26
CA ILE A 133 9.85 1.49 19.71
C ILE A 133 10.14 0.46 20.79
N ALA A 134 11.12 -0.42 20.55
CA ALA A 134 11.49 -1.51 21.46
C ALA A 134 12.01 -0.99 22.80
N ALA A 135 12.67 0.16 22.82
CA ALA A 135 13.22 0.79 24.03
C ALA A 135 12.16 1.51 24.89
N GLN A 136 10.91 1.65 24.43
CA GLN A 136 9.89 2.35 25.21
C GLN A 136 9.38 1.49 26.37
N ALA A 137 9.13 2.12 27.53
CA ALA A 137 8.63 1.43 28.72
C ALA A 137 7.25 0.75 28.54
N TRP A 138 6.46 1.18 27.55
CA TRP A 138 5.18 0.55 27.21
C TRP A 138 5.32 -0.61 26.22
N CYS A 139 6.52 -0.88 25.70
CA CYS A 139 6.80 -1.95 24.74
C CYS A 139 7.42 -3.15 25.46
N THR A 140 7.08 -4.37 25.04
CA THR A 140 7.75 -5.60 25.55
C THR A 140 9.15 -5.80 24.97
N GLY A 141 9.58 -4.94 24.03
CA GLY A 141 10.79 -5.13 23.23
C GLY A 141 10.57 -5.96 21.96
N ALA A 142 9.40 -6.59 21.79
CA ALA A 142 9.06 -7.33 20.59
C ALA A 142 8.28 -6.45 19.58
N VAL A 143 8.83 -6.34 18.37
CA VAL A 143 8.25 -5.54 17.28
C VAL A 143 7.94 -6.46 16.09
N GLY A 144 6.76 -6.27 15.50
CA GLY A 144 6.41 -6.81 14.19
C GLY A 144 6.28 -5.70 13.16
N VAL A 145 6.62 -5.97 11.90
CA VAL A 145 6.43 -5.03 10.78
C VAL A 145 5.41 -5.59 9.81
N PHE A 146 4.51 -4.76 9.32
CA PHE A 146 3.55 -5.17 8.31
C PHE A 146 3.28 -4.07 7.29
N GLY A 147 2.83 -4.50 6.11
CA GLY A 147 2.35 -3.57 5.11
C GLY A 147 1.99 -4.25 3.80
N ILE A 148 1.34 -3.47 2.94
CA ILE A 148 1.07 -3.82 1.55
C ILE A 148 1.95 -3.01 0.63
N SER A 149 2.37 -3.59 -0.50
CA SER A 149 3.17 -2.88 -1.50
C SER A 149 4.43 -2.37 -0.80
N TRP A 150 4.77 -1.08 -0.90
CA TRP A 150 5.93 -0.50 -0.20
C TRP A 150 6.13 -0.91 1.26
N GLY A 151 5.07 -0.94 2.07
CA GLY A 151 5.19 -1.39 3.46
C GLY A 151 5.49 -2.89 3.60
N GLY A 152 5.13 -3.68 2.61
CA GLY A 152 5.50 -5.09 2.52
C GLY A 152 6.95 -5.28 2.03
N PHE A 153 7.38 -4.49 1.05
CA PHE A 153 8.74 -4.52 0.50
C PHE A 153 9.74 -4.10 1.56
N ASN A 154 9.53 -2.93 2.18
CA ASN A 154 10.44 -2.45 3.21
C ASN A 154 10.35 -3.26 4.50
N GLY A 155 9.23 -3.92 4.79
CA GLY A 155 9.15 -4.89 5.88
C GLY A 155 10.15 -6.03 5.70
N LEU A 156 10.31 -6.55 4.48
CA LEU A 156 11.32 -7.56 4.16
C LEU A 156 12.74 -6.96 4.23
N GLN A 157 12.95 -5.77 3.66
CA GLN A 157 14.27 -5.11 3.66
C GLN A 157 14.75 -4.75 5.08
N LEU A 158 13.84 -4.33 5.96
CA LEU A 158 14.12 -4.09 7.38
C LEU A 158 14.42 -5.40 8.11
N ALA A 159 13.73 -6.48 7.80
CA ALA A 159 14.05 -7.79 8.36
C ALA A 159 15.43 -8.30 7.94
N ALA A 160 15.84 -8.02 6.69
CA ALA A 160 17.18 -8.35 6.19
C ALA A 160 18.31 -7.52 6.86
N ARG A 161 17.97 -6.45 7.60
CA ARG A 161 18.91 -5.73 8.47
C ARG A 161 19.03 -6.36 9.86
N ALA A 162 18.24 -7.40 10.16
CA ALA A 162 18.23 -8.17 11.39
C ALA A 162 18.25 -7.33 12.70
N PRO A 163 17.42 -6.27 12.85
CA PRO A 163 17.32 -5.57 14.13
C PRO A 163 16.79 -6.53 15.19
N GLU A 164 17.47 -6.63 16.35
CA GLU A 164 17.17 -7.64 17.37
C GLU A 164 15.69 -7.63 17.79
N ALA A 165 15.08 -6.45 17.88
CA ALA A 165 13.69 -6.29 18.29
C ALA A 165 12.65 -6.81 17.28
N LEU A 166 13.00 -6.96 15.99
CA LEU A 166 12.06 -7.38 14.95
C LEU A 166 11.89 -8.90 14.94
N LYS A 167 10.72 -9.36 15.37
CA LYS A 167 10.45 -10.80 15.56
C LYS A 167 9.61 -11.42 14.44
N ALA A 168 8.78 -10.61 13.76
CA ALA A 168 7.97 -11.11 12.66
C ALA A 168 7.61 -10.03 11.63
N VAL A 169 7.38 -10.47 10.39
CA VAL A 169 6.91 -9.65 9.28
C VAL A 169 5.64 -10.24 8.67
N VAL A 170 4.67 -9.40 8.34
CA VAL A 170 3.56 -9.72 7.44
C VAL A 170 3.71 -8.87 6.19
N THR A 171 4.10 -9.51 5.10
CA THR A 171 4.37 -8.85 3.82
C THR A 171 3.25 -9.15 2.83
N VAL A 172 2.56 -8.11 2.35
CA VAL A 172 1.35 -8.24 1.52
C VAL A 172 1.58 -7.64 0.13
N CYS A 173 1.26 -8.37 -0.94
CA CYS A 173 1.41 -7.95 -2.33
C CYS A 173 2.74 -7.22 -2.55
N SER A 174 3.83 -7.89 -2.20
CA SER A 174 5.19 -7.34 -2.16
C SER A 174 6.14 -8.15 -3.04
N THR A 175 7.34 -7.63 -3.27
CA THR A 175 8.41 -8.36 -3.93
C THR A 175 9.63 -8.52 -3.02
N ASP A 176 10.36 -9.61 -3.27
CA ASP A 176 11.70 -9.92 -2.79
C ASP A 176 12.80 -9.51 -3.79
N ASP A 177 12.42 -9.11 -5.01
CA ASP A 177 13.30 -8.74 -6.11
C ASP A 177 12.83 -7.43 -6.77
N ARG A 178 13.61 -6.36 -6.60
CA ARG A 178 13.30 -5.04 -7.15
C ARG A 178 13.61 -4.90 -8.63
N PHE A 179 14.45 -5.77 -9.20
CA PHE A 179 14.76 -5.71 -10.62
C PHE A 179 13.79 -6.57 -11.41
N ASP A 180 13.70 -7.86 -11.11
CA ASP A 180 13.03 -8.81 -12.00
C ASP A 180 11.54 -9.01 -11.69
N ASN A 181 11.04 -8.39 -10.62
CA ASN A 181 9.67 -8.57 -10.16
C ASN A 181 9.13 -7.32 -9.43
N ASP A 182 9.34 -6.14 -10.01
CA ASP A 182 8.79 -4.87 -9.51
C ASP A 182 8.17 -4.06 -10.66
N VAL A 183 7.56 -2.91 -10.37
CA VAL A 183 7.00 -1.97 -11.36
C VAL A 183 8.01 -1.46 -12.39
N HIS A 184 9.30 -1.75 -12.23
CA HIS A 184 10.38 -1.26 -13.08
C HIS A 184 10.65 -2.22 -14.23
N TYR A 185 11.12 -3.44 -13.91
CA TYR A 185 11.47 -4.44 -14.89
C TYR A 185 10.86 -5.80 -14.53
N MET A 186 10.68 -6.62 -15.56
CA MET A 186 10.31 -8.03 -15.44
C MET A 186 10.96 -8.82 -16.58
N GLY A 187 11.74 -9.84 -16.26
CA GLY A 187 12.58 -10.56 -17.23
C GLY A 187 13.60 -9.65 -17.94
N GLY A 188 14.04 -8.56 -17.30
CA GLY A 188 14.88 -7.51 -17.90
C GLY A 188 14.15 -6.58 -18.89
N ALA A 189 12.84 -6.72 -19.07
CA ALA A 189 12.04 -5.83 -19.90
C ALA A 189 11.43 -4.70 -19.07
N VAL A 190 11.48 -3.46 -19.58
CA VAL A 190 10.85 -2.30 -18.94
C VAL A 190 9.33 -2.47 -18.90
N LEU A 191 8.73 -2.35 -17.72
CA LEU A 191 7.28 -2.26 -17.56
C LEU A 191 6.81 -0.82 -17.84
N GLY A 192 6.66 -0.48 -19.12
CA GLY A 192 6.46 0.91 -19.55
C GLY A 192 5.20 1.58 -18.99
N ILE A 193 4.14 0.83 -18.69
CA ILE A 193 2.92 1.37 -18.07
C ILE A 193 3.13 1.54 -16.56
N ASP A 194 3.61 0.49 -15.89
CA ASP A 194 3.74 0.45 -14.44
C ASP A 194 4.83 1.41 -13.93
N MET A 195 6.01 1.41 -14.55
CA MET A 195 7.12 2.30 -14.17
C MET A 195 6.72 3.77 -14.32
N ALA A 196 6.09 4.12 -15.44
CA ALA A 196 5.68 5.50 -15.69
C ALA A 196 4.54 5.93 -14.75
N ALA A 197 3.54 5.07 -14.55
CA ALA A 197 2.42 5.35 -13.66
C ALA A 197 2.88 5.47 -12.19
N TRP A 198 3.76 4.59 -11.75
CA TRP A 198 4.30 4.61 -10.39
C TRP A 198 5.17 5.83 -10.14
N GLY A 199 6.13 6.09 -11.01
CA GLY A 199 7.02 7.25 -10.91
C GLY A 199 6.24 8.57 -10.89
N ALA A 200 5.21 8.71 -11.73
CA ALA A 200 4.34 9.89 -11.74
C ALA A 200 3.50 10.01 -10.46
N THR A 201 2.95 8.90 -9.96
CA THR A 201 2.13 8.88 -8.74
C THR A 201 2.94 9.33 -7.53
N MET A 202 4.13 8.76 -7.35
CA MET A 202 5.02 9.12 -6.25
C MET A 202 5.54 10.56 -6.36
N PHE A 203 5.90 11.01 -7.56
CA PHE A 203 6.27 12.41 -7.78
C PHE A 203 5.13 13.38 -7.37
N ALA A 204 3.89 13.04 -7.71
CA ALA A 204 2.72 13.82 -7.31
C ALA A 204 2.45 13.77 -5.79
N PHE A 205 2.64 12.62 -5.15
CA PHE A 205 2.48 12.47 -3.69
C PHE A 205 3.52 13.28 -2.93
N ASN A 206 4.79 13.21 -3.35
CA ASN A 206 5.90 13.94 -2.75
C ASN A 206 5.80 15.46 -2.96
N SER A 207 5.02 15.90 -3.95
CA SER A 207 4.76 17.32 -4.21
C SER A 207 3.71 17.93 -3.28
N ARG A 208 2.98 17.13 -2.49
CA ARG A 208 1.93 17.63 -1.59
C ARG A 208 2.52 18.24 -0.31
N PRO A 209 1.91 19.31 0.23
CA PRO A 209 2.41 19.92 1.46
C PRO A 209 2.28 18.98 2.67
N PRO A 210 3.15 19.16 3.68
CA PRO A 210 2.95 18.58 5.00
C PRO A 210 1.77 19.25 5.70
N ARG A 211 1.21 18.61 6.73
CA ARG A 211 0.05 19.15 7.45
C ARG A 211 0.45 20.33 8.36
N PRO A 212 -0.08 21.55 8.14
CA PRO A 212 0.30 22.73 8.94
C PRO A 212 0.07 22.57 10.44
N GLU A 213 -0.99 21.85 10.85
CA GLU A 213 -1.30 21.62 12.27
C GLU A 213 -0.27 20.72 12.97
N VAL A 214 0.46 19.90 12.20
CA VAL A 214 1.48 18.99 12.72
C VAL A 214 2.86 19.64 12.72
N VAL A 215 3.16 20.41 11.67
CA VAL A 215 4.50 20.92 11.43
C VAL A 215 4.69 22.38 11.84
N GLY A 216 3.61 23.12 12.06
CA GLY A 216 3.62 24.51 12.53
C GLY A 216 3.83 25.55 11.42
N ALA A 217 4.02 26.81 11.83
CA ALA A 217 4.02 27.97 10.92
C ALA A 217 5.08 27.92 9.80
N GLY A 218 6.18 27.18 9.99
CA GLY A 218 7.23 27.00 8.98
C GLY A 218 6.91 26.01 7.86
N TRP A 219 5.67 25.53 7.75
CA TRP A 219 5.28 24.48 6.80
C TRP A 219 5.51 24.86 5.33
N VAL A 220 5.27 26.14 4.95
CA VAL A 220 5.45 26.61 3.57
C VAL A 220 6.91 26.55 3.15
N GLY A 221 7.84 26.96 4.02
CA GLY A 221 9.27 26.91 3.75
C GLY A 221 9.75 25.47 3.52
N ARG A 222 9.37 24.56 4.42
CA ARG A 222 9.64 23.12 4.28
C ARG A 222 9.05 22.53 3.00
N TRP A 223 7.83 22.93 2.66
CA TRP A 223 7.20 22.45 1.43
C TRP A 223 7.93 22.94 0.18
N ARG A 224 8.36 24.21 0.14
CA ARG A 224 9.16 24.74 -0.97
C ARG A 224 10.48 24.01 -1.12
N GLU A 225 11.20 23.78 -0.04
CA GLU A 225 12.45 23.00 -0.03
C GLU A 225 12.23 21.59 -0.62
N ARG A 226 11.14 20.93 -0.25
CA ARG A 226 10.77 19.63 -0.84
C ARG A 226 10.46 19.73 -2.32
N LEU A 227 9.69 20.72 -2.76
CA LEU A 227 9.37 20.91 -4.17
C LEU A 227 10.63 21.15 -5.01
N GLU A 228 11.57 21.95 -4.50
CA GLU A 228 12.85 22.25 -5.15
C GLU A 228 13.76 21.01 -5.21
N SER A 229 13.65 20.11 -4.23
CA SER A 229 14.43 18.87 -4.14
C SER A 229 13.78 17.68 -4.83
N ASN A 230 12.46 17.68 -5.04
CA ASN A 230 11.72 16.56 -5.60
C ASN A 230 12.18 16.29 -7.04
N ARG A 231 12.52 15.04 -7.34
CA ARG A 231 12.92 14.60 -8.69
C ARG A 231 12.00 13.45 -9.12
N PRO A 232 11.56 13.41 -10.39
CA PRO A 232 10.93 12.22 -10.93
C PRO A 232 11.89 11.03 -10.81
N MET A 233 11.40 9.88 -10.35
CA MET A 233 12.26 8.69 -10.14
C MET A 233 12.50 7.90 -11.43
N THR A 234 11.57 7.97 -12.39
CA THR A 234 11.65 7.22 -13.67
C THR A 234 12.97 7.40 -14.43
N PRO A 235 13.56 8.62 -14.56
CA PRO A 235 14.88 8.78 -15.18
C PRO A 235 16.00 8.01 -14.47
N THR A 236 15.97 7.93 -13.13
CA THR A 236 16.94 7.15 -12.36
C THR A 236 16.79 5.67 -12.69
N TRP A 237 15.57 5.12 -12.63
CA TRP A 237 15.32 3.71 -12.93
C TRP A 237 15.70 3.31 -14.37
N LEU A 238 15.50 4.21 -15.34
CA LEU A 238 15.91 4.00 -16.74
C LEU A 238 17.42 4.08 -16.96
N ALA A 239 18.17 4.68 -16.03
CA ALA A 239 19.63 4.66 -16.06
C ALA A 239 20.20 3.32 -15.57
N HIS A 240 19.42 2.54 -14.81
CA HIS A 240 19.78 1.23 -14.26
C HIS A 240 19.07 0.08 -15.01
N GLN A 241 19.46 -0.17 -16.26
CA GLN A 241 18.81 -1.18 -17.13
C GLN A 241 19.25 -2.63 -16.89
N GLU A 242 20.26 -2.84 -16.04
CA GLU A 242 20.79 -4.15 -15.68
C GLU A 242 20.68 -4.35 -14.18
N ARG A 243 20.78 -5.61 -13.71
CA ARG A 243 20.80 -5.96 -12.28
C ARG A 243 22.14 -5.57 -11.64
N ASP A 244 22.32 -4.27 -11.44
CA ASP A 244 23.47 -3.65 -10.78
C ASP A 244 23.21 -3.39 -9.28
N ASP A 245 24.14 -2.73 -8.62
CA ASP A 245 24.11 -2.51 -7.17
C ASP A 245 22.92 -1.65 -6.72
N TYR A 246 22.35 -0.83 -7.61
CA TYR A 246 21.15 -0.05 -7.32
C TYR A 246 19.98 -0.98 -6.96
N TRP A 247 19.75 -2.02 -7.77
CA TRP A 247 18.66 -2.97 -7.53
C TRP A 247 18.97 -3.99 -6.45
N ARG A 248 20.22 -4.47 -6.40
CA ARG A 248 20.65 -5.48 -5.41
C ARG A 248 20.46 -4.98 -3.98
N HIS A 249 20.72 -3.70 -3.71
CA HIS A 249 20.60 -3.12 -2.36
C HIS A 249 19.23 -3.35 -1.70
N GLY A 250 18.15 -3.26 -2.47
CA GLY A 250 16.79 -3.40 -1.97
C GLY A 250 16.13 -4.74 -2.30
N SER A 251 16.87 -5.72 -2.82
CA SER A 251 16.36 -7.03 -3.20
C SER A 251 16.77 -8.07 -2.15
N VAL A 252 15.84 -8.53 -1.33
CA VAL A 252 16.15 -9.51 -0.26
C VAL A 252 16.47 -10.91 -0.81
N CYS A 253 16.09 -11.19 -2.06
CA CYS A 253 16.46 -12.43 -2.73
C CYS A 253 17.98 -12.58 -2.98
N GLU A 254 18.77 -11.52 -2.83
CA GLU A 254 20.23 -11.59 -2.85
C GLU A 254 20.79 -12.41 -1.67
N ASP A 255 20.13 -12.35 -0.51
CA ASP A 255 20.50 -13.11 0.68
C ASP A 255 19.32 -13.29 1.65
N TYR A 256 18.57 -14.37 1.47
CA TYR A 256 17.49 -14.75 2.40
C TYR A 256 17.98 -15.11 3.80
N SER A 257 19.26 -15.46 3.97
CA SER A 257 19.81 -15.86 5.27
C SER A 257 19.98 -14.70 6.24
N SER A 258 19.90 -13.47 5.73
CA SER A 258 19.89 -12.24 6.53
C SER A 258 18.58 -12.00 7.29
N ILE A 259 17.52 -12.78 7.03
CA ILE A 259 16.20 -12.61 7.65
C ILE A 259 16.01 -13.65 8.77
N ASP A 260 16.12 -13.18 10.01
CA ASP A 260 15.82 -13.97 11.22
C ASP A 260 14.34 -13.94 11.62
N ALA A 261 13.63 -12.87 11.24
CA ALA A 261 12.23 -12.67 11.61
C ALA A 261 11.32 -13.69 10.94
N ALA A 262 10.26 -14.11 11.63
CA ALA A 262 9.25 -14.99 11.05
C ALA A 262 8.42 -14.24 9.97
N VAL A 263 8.32 -14.78 8.76
CA VAL A 263 7.63 -14.12 7.63
C VAL A 263 6.30 -14.82 7.28
N LEU A 264 5.21 -14.06 7.30
CA LEU A 264 3.95 -14.43 6.65
C LEU A 264 3.81 -13.62 5.35
N ALA A 265 3.98 -14.29 4.22
CA ALA A 265 3.85 -13.70 2.89
C ALA A 265 2.43 -13.89 2.34
N VAL A 266 1.80 -12.82 1.90
CA VAL A 266 0.41 -12.82 1.43
C VAL A 266 0.30 -12.12 0.09
N GLY A 267 -0.38 -12.74 -0.87
CA GLY A 267 -0.52 -12.19 -2.21
C GLY A 267 -1.78 -12.67 -2.90
N GLY A 268 -1.96 -12.26 -4.15
CA GLY A 268 -3.13 -12.61 -4.94
C GLY A 268 -2.74 -13.08 -6.35
N TRP A 269 -3.53 -13.99 -6.93
CA TRP A 269 -3.31 -14.45 -8.29
C TRP A 269 -3.58 -13.38 -9.35
N ALA A 270 -4.36 -12.35 -9.03
CA ALA A 270 -4.57 -11.20 -9.91
C ALA A 270 -3.62 -10.03 -9.59
N ASP A 271 -2.65 -10.24 -8.68
CA ASP A 271 -1.60 -9.27 -8.35
C ASP A 271 -0.39 -9.43 -9.29
N PRO A 272 0.33 -8.33 -9.60
CA PRO A 272 1.59 -8.39 -10.35
C PRO A 272 2.72 -9.12 -9.59
N TYR A 273 2.73 -9.11 -8.24
CA TYR A 273 3.80 -9.70 -7.43
C TYR A 273 3.51 -11.12 -6.94
N ARG A 274 2.60 -11.84 -7.62
CA ARG A 274 2.11 -13.17 -7.20
C ARG A 274 3.21 -14.19 -6.91
N ASP A 275 4.36 -14.08 -7.57
CA ASP A 275 5.44 -15.07 -7.50
C ASP A 275 6.28 -14.94 -6.23
N ALA A 276 6.32 -13.75 -5.61
CA ALA A 276 7.13 -13.47 -4.43
C ALA A 276 6.74 -14.34 -3.24
N VAL A 277 5.45 -14.61 -3.04
CA VAL A 277 4.97 -15.50 -1.98
C VAL A 277 5.56 -16.91 -2.13
N LEU A 278 5.66 -17.41 -3.37
CA LEU A 278 6.20 -18.73 -3.64
C LEU A 278 7.71 -18.77 -3.35
N ARG A 279 8.44 -17.75 -3.81
CA ARG A 279 9.90 -17.63 -3.58
C ARG A 279 10.25 -17.49 -2.12
N LEU A 280 9.54 -16.65 -1.37
CA LEU A 280 9.77 -16.45 0.07
C LEU A 280 9.54 -17.74 0.86
N VAL A 281 8.42 -18.44 0.62
CA VAL A 281 8.13 -19.72 1.30
C VAL A 281 9.13 -20.82 0.94
N GLU A 282 9.71 -20.77 -0.26
CA GLU A 282 10.69 -21.75 -0.71
C GLU A 282 12.09 -21.50 -0.17
N ASN A 283 12.52 -20.24 -0.10
CA ASN A 283 13.93 -19.89 0.10
C ASN A 283 14.27 -19.32 1.49
N LEU A 284 13.29 -18.80 2.24
CA LEU A 284 13.57 -18.31 3.60
C LEU A 284 13.97 -19.48 4.52
N PRO A 285 15.10 -19.36 5.26
CA PRO A 285 15.57 -20.44 6.14
C PRO A 285 14.76 -20.52 7.44
N GLY A 286 14.17 -19.40 7.87
CA GLY A 286 13.38 -19.29 9.09
C GLY A 286 11.90 -19.64 8.91
N PRO A 287 11.06 -19.37 9.93
CA PRO A 287 9.63 -19.62 9.87
C PRO A 287 8.94 -18.79 8.77
N ALA A 288 8.55 -19.45 7.67
CA ALA A 288 7.87 -18.82 6.54
C ALA A 288 6.55 -19.51 6.21
N LYS A 289 5.48 -18.74 6.03
CA LYS A 289 4.16 -19.22 5.57
C LYS A 289 3.63 -18.32 4.45
N GLY A 290 2.90 -18.91 3.52
CA GLY A 290 2.31 -18.23 2.37
C GLY A 290 0.79 -18.33 2.32
N ILE A 291 0.12 -17.24 1.96
CA ILE A 291 -1.31 -17.22 1.61
C ILE A 291 -1.47 -16.55 0.24
N VAL A 292 -2.03 -17.28 -0.73
CA VAL A 292 -2.35 -16.72 -2.05
C VAL A 292 -3.84 -16.85 -2.34
N GLY A 293 -4.53 -15.72 -2.46
CA GLY A 293 -5.96 -15.68 -2.83
C GLY A 293 -6.18 -15.28 -4.28
N PRO A 294 -7.44 -15.07 -4.70
CA PRO A 294 -7.76 -14.58 -6.04
C PRO A 294 -7.58 -13.05 -6.19
N TRP A 295 -7.10 -12.37 -5.15
CA TRP A 295 -7.12 -10.92 -5.05
C TRP A 295 -6.22 -10.22 -6.07
N SER A 296 -6.61 -8.98 -6.41
CA SER A 296 -5.75 -7.99 -7.05
C SER A 296 -4.81 -7.33 -6.01
N HIS A 297 -4.14 -6.24 -6.38
CA HIS A 297 -3.24 -5.49 -5.50
C HIS A 297 -3.97 -4.79 -4.34
N GLN A 298 -4.31 -5.55 -3.30
CA GLN A 298 -5.09 -5.11 -2.14
C GLN A 298 -4.91 -6.05 -0.95
N TYR A 299 -5.32 -5.58 0.24
CA TYR A 299 -5.39 -6.45 1.40
C TYR A 299 -6.57 -7.45 1.27
N PRO A 300 -6.42 -8.70 1.74
CA PRO A 300 -7.43 -9.76 1.54
C PRO A 300 -8.78 -9.56 2.24
N ASP A 301 -8.87 -8.59 3.16
CA ASP A 301 -10.05 -8.26 3.98
C ASP A 301 -10.89 -7.10 3.39
N ARG A 302 -10.48 -6.50 2.27
CA ARG A 302 -11.17 -5.32 1.71
C ARG A 302 -12.51 -5.63 1.05
N GLY A 303 -12.79 -6.89 0.73
CA GLY A 303 -14.02 -7.30 0.06
C GLY A 303 -14.15 -6.76 -1.38
N LEU A 304 -13.06 -6.28 -2.00
CA LEU A 304 -13.08 -5.90 -3.41
C LEU A 304 -12.80 -7.11 -4.29
N ALA A 305 -13.32 -7.05 -5.52
CA ALA A 305 -13.09 -8.06 -6.54
C ALA A 305 -11.59 -8.20 -6.92
N PRO A 306 -11.11 -9.42 -7.21
CA PRO A 306 -11.85 -10.68 -7.15
C PRO A 306 -11.93 -11.23 -5.72
N GLY A 307 -13.12 -11.60 -5.27
CA GLY A 307 -13.33 -12.37 -4.04
C GLY A 307 -13.10 -13.89 -4.23
N PRO A 308 -13.22 -14.69 -3.16
CA PRO A 308 -13.69 -14.30 -1.83
C PRO A 308 -12.62 -13.60 -0.97
N SER A 309 -13.05 -12.72 -0.07
CA SER A 309 -12.21 -12.18 1.01
C SER A 309 -12.02 -13.20 2.12
N ILE A 310 -10.97 -13.03 2.93
CA ILE A 310 -10.73 -13.85 4.14
C ILE A 310 -10.71 -12.98 5.40
N GLY A 311 -10.80 -13.63 6.57
CA GLY A 311 -10.54 -13.00 7.87
C GLY A 311 -9.04 -12.70 8.05
N PHE A 312 -8.52 -11.76 7.26
CA PHE A 312 -7.07 -11.49 7.20
C PHE A 312 -6.51 -11.03 8.56
N LEU A 313 -7.23 -10.16 9.27
CA LEU A 313 -6.80 -9.69 10.59
C LEU A 313 -6.74 -10.82 11.63
N GLN A 314 -7.62 -11.81 11.53
CA GLN A 314 -7.61 -13.00 12.38
C GLN A 314 -6.41 -13.90 12.06
N GLU A 315 -6.08 -14.06 10.78
CA GLU A 315 -4.89 -14.82 10.35
C GLU A 315 -3.60 -14.16 10.84
N THR A 316 -3.47 -12.84 10.70
CA THR A 316 -2.29 -12.11 11.17
C THR A 316 -2.24 -12.05 12.69
N LEU A 317 -3.36 -11.96 13.40
CA LEU A 317 -3.37 -12.01 14.87
C LEU A 317 -2.77 -13.31 15.41
N ARG A 318 -3.14 -14.47 14.83
CA ARG A 318 -2.53 -15.76 15.20
C ARG A 318 -1.02 -15.76 15.00
N TRP A 319 -0.55 -15.12 13.93
CA TRP A 319 0.87 -14.96 13.63
C TRP A 319 1.58 -14.07 14.65
N TRP A 320 1.00 -12.91 14.95
CA TRP A 320 1.54 -11.97 15.94
C TRP A 320 1.56 -12.56 17.34
N ASP A 321 0.50 -13.23 17.77
CA ASP A 321 0.41 -13.83 19.10
C ASP A 321 1.50 -14.89 19.28
N ARG A 322 1.80 -15.66 18.21
CA ARG A 322 2.89 -16.63 18.26
C ARG A 322 4.26 -15.97 18.42
N TRP A 323 4.62 -15.06 17.51
CA TRP A 323 6.00 -14.59 17.40
C TRP A 323 6.34 -13.40 18.31
N LEU A 324 5.33 -12.62 18.74
CA LEU A 324 5.54 -11.45 19.59
C LEU A 324 5.12 -11.68 21.05
N LYS A 325 4.26 -12.68 21.31
CA LYS A 325 3.81 -13.03 22.67
C LYS A 325 4.16 -14.47 23.10
N GLY A 326 4.67 -15.30 22.19
CA GLY A 326 5.01 -16.70 22.49
C GLY A 326 3.80 -17.63 22.65
N VAL A 327 2.58 -17.17 22.34
CA VAL A 327 1.35 -17.94 22.52
C VAL A 327 1.30 -19.08 21.50
N ASP A 328 0.89 -20.28 21.93
CA ASP A 328 0.65 -21.39 21.00
C ASP A 328 -0.67 -21.18 20.26
N THR A 329 -0.57 -20.74 19.00
CA THR A 329 -1.71 -20.50 18.10
C THR A 329 -1.84 -21.57 17.01
N GLY A 330 -0.97 -22.59 17.03
CA GLY A 330 -0.90 -23.64 16.01
C GLY A 330 -0.40 -23.19 14.63
N VAL A 331 -0.02 -21.93 14.42
CA VAL A 331 0.42 -21.42 13.09
C VAL A 331 1.66 -22.13 12.53
N GLU A 332 2.49 -22.71 13.40
CA GLU A 332 3.64 -23.51 12.97
C GLU A 332 3.20 -24.78 12.22
N ALA A 333 2.07 -25.36 12.63
CA ALA A 333 1.48 -26.54 12.02
C ALA A 333 0.66 -26.22 10.75
N ASP A 334 0.36 -24.95 10.47
CA ASP A 334 -0.30 -24.55 9.22
C ASP A 334 0.55 -25.00 8.01
N PRO A 335 -0.07 -25.37 6.88
CA PRO A 335 0.68 -25.66 5.65
C PRO A 335 1.59 -24.50 5.27
N ALA A 336 2.78 -24.81 4.74
CA ALA A 336 3.73 -23.80 4.27
C ALA A 336 3.10 -22.83 3.26
N LEU A 337 2.16 -23.32 2.43
CA LEU A 337 1.40 -22.53 1.48
C LEU A 337 -0.08 -22.90 1.53
N ARG A 338 -0.94 -21.89 1.72
CA ARG A 338 -2.39 -21.97 1.54
C ARG A 338 -2.74 -21.16 0.30
N ALA A 339 -3.38 -21.79 -0.68
CA ALA A 339 -3.69 -21.13 -1.95
C ALA A 339 -5.14 -21.36 -2.36
N PHE A 340 -5.78 -20.31 -2.88
CA PHE A 340 -7.03 -20.42 -3.60
C PHE A 340 -6.76 -21.07 -4.96
N LEU A 341 -7.47 -22.13 -5.30
CA LEU A 341 -7.36 -22.74 -6.63
C LEU A 341 -8.51 -22.22 -7.47
N SER A 342 -8.20 -21.35 -8.42
CA SER A 342 -9.19 -20.84 -9.37
C SER A 342 -9.59 -21.92 -10.37
N ASP A 343 -10.89 -21.98 -10.66
CA ASP A 343 -11.40 -22.72 -11.81
C ASP A 343 -11.12 -21.94 -13.10
N SER A 344 -11.27 -22.61 -14.25
CA SER A 344 -11.16 -21.93 -15.54
C SER A 344 -12.34 -20.99 -15.77
N GLU A 345 -12.06 -19.76 -16.19
CA GLU A 345 -13.09 -18.77 -16.56
C GLU A 345 -12.88 -18.22 -17.98
N PRO A 346 -13.97 -17.88 -18.70
CA PRO A 346 -13.88 -17.11 -19.94
C PRO A 346 -13.27 -15.72 -19.70
N PRO A 347 -12.46 -15.18 -20.65
CA PRO A 347 -11.87 -13.85 -20.51
C PRO A 347 -12.92 -12.76 -20.31
N ALA A 348 -12.80 -12.00 -19.22
CA ALA A 348 -13.60 -10.83 -18.91
C ALA A 348 -12.72 -9.66 -18.44
N THR A 349 -13.25 -8.43 -18.50
CA THR A 349 -12.56 -7.24 -18.01
C THR A 349 -12.50 -7.18 -16.49
N SER A 350 -13.43 -7.85 -15.80
CA SER A 350 -13.45 -7.98 -14.35
C SER A 350 -14.27 -9.21 -13.92
N TYR A 351 -13.91 -9.77 -12.77
CA TYR A 351 -14.62 -10.89 -12.15
C TYR A 351 -15.04 -10.48 -10.73
N PRO A 352 -16.34 -10.42 -10.40
CA PRO A 352 -16.79 -10.09 -9.05
C PRO A 352 -16.24 -11.05 -7.99
N SER A 353 -16.17 -12.33 -8.34
CA SER A 353 -15.61 -13.42 -7.55
C SER A 353 -14.95 -14.41 -8.49
N ALA A 354 -13.81 -14.98 -8.08
CA ALA A 354 -13.25 -16.13 -8.79
C ALA A 354 -13.94 -17.42 -8.31
N PRO A 355 -14.48 -18.27 -9.19
CA PRO A 355 -14.91 -19.61 -8.86
C PRO A 355 -13.66 -20.45 -8.53
N GLY A 356 -13.79 -21.30 -7.53
CA GLY A 356 -12.69 -22.10 -7.03
C GLY A 356 -12.82 -22.45 -5.56
N ALA A 357 -11.86 -23.21 -5.05
CA ALA A 357 -11.83 -23.64 -3.66
C ALA A 357 -10.48 -23.31 -3.01
N GLY A 358 -10.49 -22.96 -1.71
CA GLY A 358 -9.27 -22.86 -0.91
C GLY A 358 -8.68 -24.25 -0.67
N SER A 359 -7.42 -24.47 -1.07
CA SER A 359 -6.71 -25.72 -0.82
C SER A 359 -5.52 -25.50 0.12
N PRO A 360 -5.45 -26.21 1.26
CA PRO A 360 -4.20 -26.37 1.98
C PRO A 360 -3.28 -27.30 1.16
N ARG A 361 -2.05 -26.87 0.83
CA ARG A 361 -1.03 -27.75 0.25
C ARG A 361 0.09 -27.96 1.26
N SER A 362 0.14 -29.14 1.88
CA SER A 362 1.36 -29.63 2.52
C SER A 362 2.32 -30.14 1.44
N ARG A 363 3.62 -29.82 1.52
CA ARG A 363 4.66 -30.38 0.63
C ARG A 363 4.82 -31.89 0.90
N GLY A 364 3.88 -32.68 0.38
CA GLY A 364 3.97 -34.12 0.22
C GLY A 364 4.40 -34.43 -1.21
N ARG A 365 5.45 -35.25 -1.34
CA ARG A 365 6.06 -35.75 -2.59
C ARG A 365 4.98 -36.06 -3.64
N ARG A 366 4.93 -35.30 -4.73
CA ARG A 366 4.03 -35.57 -5.86
C ARG A 366 4.41 -36.90 -6.55
N PRO A 367 3.46 -37.69 -7.04
CA PRO A 367 3.74 -38.62 -8.13
C PRO A 367 3.94 -37.79 -9.42
N SER A 368 5.01 -38.10 -10.16
CA SER A 368 5.41 -37.41 -11.38
C SER A 368 4.26 -37.34 -12.41
N PRO A 369 4.00 -36.18 -13.03
CA PRO A 369 3.17 -36.14 -14.22
C PRO A 369 3.98 -36.68 -15.41
N SER A 370 3.52 -37.77 -15.99
CA SER A 370 4.05 -38.28 -17.26
C SER A 370 3.75 -37.26 -18.37
N PRO A 371 4.75 -36.80 -19.13
CA PRO A 371 4.52 -35.84 -20.20
C PRO A 371 3.87 -36.56 -21.39
N ARG A 372 2.62 -36.24 -21.69
CA ARG A 372 2.06 -36.48 -23.03
C ARG A 372 2.46 -35.31 -23.92
N SER A 373 3.49 -35.50 -24.73
CA SER A 373 3.82 -34.60 -25.84
C SER A 373 2.81 -34.77 -26.98
N PRO A 374 2.21 -33.70 -27.52
CA PRO A 374 1.81 -33.69 -28.91
C PRO A 374 3.01 -33.21 -29.73
N CYS A 375 3.63 -34.12 -30.48
CA CYS A 375 4.60 -33.77 -31.52
C CYS A 375 3.95 -32.83 -32.54
N CYS A 376 4.32 -31.55 -32.54
CA CYS A 376 4.15 -30.69 -33.70
C CYS A 376 5.20 -31.11 -34.76
N ARG A 377 4.85 -32.05 -35.63
CA ARG A 377 5.57 -32.25 -36.90
C ARG A 377 5.00 -31.31 -37.94
N SER A 378 5.85 -30.39 -38.40
CA SER A 378 5.65 -29.63 -39.63
C SER A 378 5.67 -30.58 -40.84
N PRO A 379 4.87 -30.32 -41.89
CA PRO A 379 5.25 -30.76 -43.22
C PRO A 379 5.39 -29.57 -44.17
N ARG A 380 6.59 -29.41 -44.74
CA ARG A 380 6.76 -28.69 -46.01
C ARG A 380 6.40 -29.62 -47.19
N SER A 381 5.63 -29.01 -48.08
CA SER A 381 5.54 -29.17 -49.54
C SER A 381 4.89 -30.39 -50.22
N THR A 382 3.96 -29.99 -51.10
CA THR A 382 3.60 -30.52 -52.43
C THR A 382 2.76 -31.79 -52.54
N GLY A 383 1.51 -31.61 -52.95
CA GLY A 383 0.63 -32.67 -53.44
C GLY A 383 -0.83 -32.24 -53.46
N ARG A 384 -1.30 -31.70 -54.59
CA ARG A 384 -2.68 -31.28 -54.86
C ARG A 384 -3.64 -32.50 -54.85
N PRO A 385 -4.81 -32.46 -54.19
CA PRO A 385 -5.87 -33.44 -54.43
C PRO A 385 -7.12 -32.84 -55.13
N PRO A 386 -8.00 -33.69 -55.69
CA PRO A 386 -9.04 -33.27 -56.63
C PRO A 386 -10.34 -32.82 -55.94
N ARG A 387 -11.17 -32.10 -56.72
CA ARG A 387 -12.54 -31.69 -56.39
C ARG A 387 -13.51 -32.89 -56.36
N ALA A 388 -14.31 -32.98 -55.32
CA ALA A 388 -15.73 -33.41 -55.39
C ALA A 388 -16.46 -32.98 -54.10
N THR A 389 -17.58 -32.27 -54.25
CA THR A 389 -18.58 -31.98 -53.19
C THR A 389 -19.48 -33.20 -52.97
N PRO A 390 -20.08 -33.36 -51.78
CA PRO A 390 -21.51 -33.05 -51.70
C PRO A 390 -21.98 -32.36 -50.41
N SER A 391 -23.14 -31.72 -50.57
CA SER A 391 -23.98 -30.96 -49.66
C SER A 391 -24.47 -31.72 -48.42
N TRP A 392 -24.61 -31.02 -47.30
CA TRP A 392 -25.41 -31.45 -46.15
C TRP A 392 -26.64 -30.57 -45.98
N SER A 393 -27.81 -31.16 -46.19
CA SER A 393 -29.12 -30.65 -45.83
C SER A 393 -29.52 -31.12 -44.44
N ALA A 394 -29.99 -30.23 -43.57
CA ALA A 394 -30.64 -30.58 -42.31
C ALA A 394 -32.07 -30.00 -42.26
N ARG A 395 -33.04 -30.90 -42.09
CA ARG A 395 -34.42 -30.71 -41.57
C ARG A 395 -34.66 -31.88 -40.62
N PRO A 396 -35.42 -31.73 -39.51
CA PRO A 396 -36.89 -31.68 -39.53
C PRO A 396 -37.46 -30.47 -38.76
N SER A 397 -38.56 -29.82 -39.17
CA SER A 397 -40.00 -30.18 -39.05
C SER A 397 -40.58 -29.95 -37.65
N ALA A 398 -41.71 -29.20 -37.61
CA ALA A 398 -42.26 -28.43 -36.50
C ALA A 398 -43.56 -29.04 -35.89
N PRO A 399 -44.65 -28.29 -35.55
CA PRO A 399 -45.00 -27.74 -34.22
C PRO A 399 -46.46 -28.07 -33.74
N GLY A 400 -46.89 -27.47 -32.62
CA GLY A 400 -48.30 -27.28 -32.20
C GLY A 400 -48.50 -27.56 -30.71
N SER A 401 -49.30 -26.84 -29.91
CA SER A 401 -50.34 -25.83 -30.14
C SER A 401 -50.78 -25.25 -28.79
N THR A 402 -51.24 -24.01 -28.78
CA THR A 402 -51.98 -23.31 -27.71
C THR A 402 -53.34 -23.97 -27.42
N PRO A 403 -54.00 -23.61 -26.29
CA PRO A 403 -55.16 -22.72 -26.44
C PRO A 403 -55.24 -21.60 -25.38
N ALA A 404 -56.19 -20.70 -25.63
CA ALA A 404 -56.35 -19.36 -25.07
C ALA A 404 -57.34 -19.25 -23.89
N ALA A 405 -57.23 -18.10 -23.22
CA ALA A 405 -58.28 -17.26 -22.61
C ALA A 405 -58.96 -17.70 -21.29
N SER A 406 -58.83 -16.84 -20.26
CA SER A 406 -60.00 -16.18 -19.65
C SER A 406 -59.61 -14.91 -18.89
N SER A 407 -60.51 -13.92 -18.97
CA SER A 407 -60.47 -12.55 -18.47
C SER A 407 -61.12 -12.40 -17.09
N ARG A 408 -60.66 -11.41 -16.29
CA ARG A 408 -61.41 -10.53 -15.34
C ARG A 408 -60.38 -9.69 -14.54
N SER A 409 -60.21 -8.40 -14.78
CA SER A 409 -61.01 -7.21 -14.36
C SER A 409 -60.72 -6.69 -12.94
N ALA A 410 -60.39 -5.38 -12.89
CA ALA A 410 -60.49 -4.44 -11.77
C ALA A 410 -59.40 -4.54 -10.67
N THR A 411 -58.84 -3.49 -10.06
CA THR A 411 -59.17 -2.05 -10.00
C THR A 411 -57.95 -1.29 -9.41
N ARG A 412 -57.77 -0.01 -9.77
CA ARG A 412 -56.90 0.96 -9.06
C ARG A 412 -57.43 1.28 -7.65
N PRO A 413 -56.59 1.83 -6.76
CA PRO A 413 -56.74 3.26 -6.39
C PRO A 413 -55.37 3.98 -6.33
N THR A 414 -55.15 5.07 -7.06
CA THR A 414 -55.31 6.50 -6.68
C THR A 414 -54.52 7.00 -5.46
N CYS A 415 -53.68 7.99 -5.77
CA CYS A 415 -52.87 8.81 -4.88
C CYS A 415 -53.67 9.54 -3.78
N HIS A 416 -53.05 9.68 -2.61
CA HIS A 416 -53.21 10.87 -1.79
C HIS A 416 -51.95 11.73 -1.87
N ARG A 417 -52.18 13.00 -2.20
CA ARG A 417 -51.21 14.09 -2.25
C ARG A 417 -51.42 14.88 -0.96
N THR A 418 -50.41 14.96 -0.11
CA THR A 418 -50.31 16.01 0.92
C THR A 418 -48.95 16.67 0.83
N SER A 419 -49.01 17.99 0.74
CA SER A 419 -47.91 18.93 0.60
C SER A 419 -47.16 19.15 1.91
N ALA A 420 -45.83 19.14 1.89
CA ALA A 420 -45.03 19.99 2.77
C ALA A 420 -43.57 20.12 2.28
N ARG A 421 -43.23 21.35 1.89
CA ARG A 421 -41.95 22.09 1.97
C ARG A 421 -40.63 21.34 1.72
N ARG A 422 -40.02 21.75 0.60
CA ARG A 422 -38.59 21.69 0.28
C ARG A 422 -37.73 22.43 1.31
N THR A 423 -36.63 21.81 1.74
CA THR A 423 -35.32 22.43 1.90
C THR A 423 -34.26 21.46 1.36
N ALA A 424 -33.38 21.97 0.51
CA ALA A 424 -32.48 21.21 -0.33
C ALA A 424 -31.15 20.85 0.37
N SER A 425 -30.61 19.69 0.04
CA SER A 425 -29.18 19.36 0.04
C SER A 425 -28.97 18.34 -1.09
N PRO A 426 -28.14 18.60 -2.12
CA PRO A 426 -27.88 17.60 -3.14
C PRO A 426 -26.64 16.78 -2.78
N SER A 427 -26.89 15.50 -2.52
CA SER A 427 -26.00 14.40 -2.88
C SER A 427 -26.20 14.05 -4.37
N ALA A 428 -25.11 13.99 -5.13
CA ALA A 428 -24.95 13.23 -6.39
C ALA A 428 -23.45 13.28 -6.72
N SER A 429 -22.66 12.20 -6.84
CA SER A 429 -22.87 10.88 -7.43
C SER A 429 -23.37 10.97 -8.86
N THR A 430 -22.46 11.06 -9.83
CA THR A 430 -22.76 10.72 -11.22
C THR A 430 -21.54 10.10 -11.89
N CYS A 431 -21.65 8.80 -12.18
CA CYS A 431 -20.88 8.10 -13.20
C CYS A 431 -21.15 8.74 -14.57
N CYS A 432 -20.13 8.87 -15.42
CA CYS A 432 -20.32 8.85 -16.86
C CYS A 432 -19.14 8.15 -17.54
N SER A 433 -19.44 6.99 -18.11
CA SER A 433 -18.71 6.34 -19.20
C SER A 433 -19.25 6.83 -20.55
N THR A 434 -18.53 6.49 -21.64
CA THR A 434 -18.79 6.73 -23.09
C THR A 434 -18.47 8.15 -23.60
N SER A 435 -17.87 8.38 -24.77
CA SER A 435 -17.50 7.57 -25.93
C SER A 435 -16.57 8.38 -26.85
N ARG A 436 -15.84 7.69 -27.74
CA ARG A 436 -15.12 8.28 -28.89
C ARG A 436 -16.08 9.05 -29.81
N SER A 437 -15.62 10.20 -30.30
CA SER A 437 -16.01 10.72 -31.63
C SER A 437 -14.95 11.71 -32.13
N THR A 438 -14.28 11.31 -33.21
CA THR A 438 -13.55 12.17 -34.14
C THR A 438 -14.50 13.14 -34.84
N CYS A 439 -14.12 14.41 -34.94
CA CYS A 439 -14.52 15.26 -36.06
C CYS A 439 -13.49 16.38 -36.28
N SER A 440 -12.88 16.33 -37.46
CA SER A 440 -12.00 17.33 -38.06
C SER A 440 -12.81 18.55 -38.50
N ALA A 441 -12.30 19.77 -38.31
CA ALA A 441 -12.54 20.92 -39.19
C ALA A 441 -11.69 22.15 -38.82
N THR A 442 -10.65 22.35 -39.65
CA THR A 442 -10.33 23.60 -40.37
C THR A 442 -9.61 24.78 -39.69
N CYS A 443 -8.47 25.09 -40.32
CA CYS A 443 -7.59 26.25 -40.21
C CYS A 443 -8.26 27.62 -40.38
N SER A 444 -7.68 28.62 -39.70
CA SER A 444 -7.24 29.97 -40.16
C SER A 444 -6.78 30.71 -38.90
N SER A 445 -5.66 31.43 -38.76
CA SER A 445 -4.79 32.14 -39.70
C SER A 445 -3.52 32.60 -38.96
N THR A 446 -2.36 32.55 -39.63
CA THR A 446 -1.17 33.44 -39.55
C THR A 446 -0.73 34.01 -38.18
N SER A 447 0.51 33.76 -37.73
CA SER A 447 1.67 34.55 -38.18
C SER A 447 3.02 33.84 -38.00
N ARG A 448 3.99 34.28 -38.80
CA ARG A 448 5.32 33.72 -39.04
C ARG A 448 6.30 34.03 -37.90
N SER A 449 7.20 33.10 -37.61
CA SER A 449 8.66 33.35 -37.67
C SER A 449 9.45 32.04 -37.69
N ARG A 450 10.30 31.91 -38.72
CA ARG A 450 11.24 30.81 -38.92
C ARG A 450 12.52 31.13 -38.13
N ALA A 451 13.02 30.17 -37.37
CA ALA A 451 14.44 30.10 -37.01
C ALA A 451 14.94 28.70 -37.41
N THR A 452 15.88 28.71 -38.34
CA THR A 452 16.58 27.58 -38.93
C THR A 452 17.45 26.86 -37.91
N CYS A 453 17.26 25.54 -37.77
CA CYS A 453 18.19 24.65 -37.11
C CYS A 453 19.23 24.18 -38.15
N ARG A 454 20.49 24.60 -38.02
CA ARG A 454 21.62 24.04 -38.78
C ARG A 454 22.44 23.14 -37.87
N THR A 455 22.46 21.87 -38.22
CA THR A 455 23.43 20.85 -37.81
C THR A 455 24.85 21.23 -38.25
N ARG A 456 25.85 21.06 -37.37
CA ARG A 456 27.22 20.71 -37.77
C ARG A 456 27.98 20.03 -36.63
N THR A 457 28.31 18.78 -36.87
CA THR A 457 29.32 17.94 -36.24
C THR A 457 30.70 18.29 -36.81
N SER A 458 31.73 18.39 -35.95
CA SER A 458 33.09 17.88 -36.22
C SER A 458 34.04 18.04 -35.02
N TRP A 459 34.64 16.91 -34.62
CA TRP A 459 35.93 16.71 -33.92
C TRP A 459 37.10 17.57 -34.48
N CYS A 460 38.28 17.79 -33.87
CA CYS A 460 39.16 16.93 -33.06
C CYS A 460 40.33 17.75 -32.42
N GLY A 461 40.92 17.22 -31.33
CA GLY A 461 42.33 17.44 -30.90
C GLY A 461 42.57 18.64 -29.98
N SER A 462 43.34 18.59 -28.89
CA SER A 462 44.39 17.65 -28.48
C SER A 462 44.69 17.82 -26.99
N ALA A 463 45.10 16.70 -26.36
CA ALA A 463 45.55 16.57 -24.99
C ALA A 463 46.86 17.33 -24.69
N THR A 464 47.11 17.67 -23.42
CA THR A 464 48.31 17.23 -22.68
C THR A 464 48.22 17.54 -21.19
N SER A 465 48.82 16.63 -20.44
CA SER A 465 48.76 16.39 -19.02
C SER A 465 49.68 17.25 -18.15
N ARG A 466 49.24 17.45 -16.90
CA ARG A 466 49.97 17.67 -15.61
C ARG A 466 51.38 17.03 -15.55
N PRO A 467 52.32 17.41 -14.64
CA PRO A 467 52.01 17.56 -13.19
C PRO A 467 52.90 18.48 -12.30
N THR A 468 52.36 18.70 -11.08
CA THR A 468 52.95 18.87 -9.73
C THR A 468 54.42 19.27 -9.51
N GLY A 469 54.61 20.17 -8.53
CA GLY A 469 55.76 20.12 -7.60
C GLY A 469 56.48 21.45 -7.37
N ARG A 470 56.33 22.03 -6.17
CA ARG A 470 57.22 23.07 -5.60
C ARG A 470 58.12 22.41 -4.57
N PRO A 471 59.39 22.86 -4.42
CA PRO A 471 59.79 23.62 -3.22
C PRO A 471 60.92 24.65 -3.54
N PRO A 472 61.68 25.20 -2.56
CA PRO A 472 61.25 26.16 -1.54
C PRO A 472 62.09 27.46 -1.53
N SER A 473 61.49 28.56 -1.03
CA SER A 473 62.10 29.64 -0.22
C SER A 473 61.05 30.71 0.02
#